data_AF-Q4Q0J6-F1
#
_entry.id   AF-Q4Q0J6-F1
#
_cell.length_a   1.000
_cell.length_b   1.000
_cell.length_c   1.000
_cell.angle_alpha   90.00
_cell.angle_beta   90.00
_cell.angle_gamma   90.00
#
_symmetry.space_group_name_H-M   'P 1'
#
loop_
_entity.id
_entity.type
_entity.pdbx_description
1 polymer ?
#
loop_
_entity_poly.entity_id
_entity_poly.type
_entity_poly.pdbx_seq_one_letter_code
_entity_poly.pdbx_strand_id
1 'polypeptide(L)'
;MPCCSPPSHVAPTRPLVTTTLLLLVCVLAAALGCASARKQLPLNTPYPPVVQNALRCDVCSFIVVNSLYQIEAKREEQQRKRLQVREDDVLEEVENMCVPFKDQGQWIRQVALQVEEVAPSERGTDRPAAATPRHHMSVGVVDYYSKCGRICETVAVLCEEWMDSGYMDGFSSRLVKEANAGRSISDAPHRDAVFDSFCAPSPHCKKHAIFVRELDLALTTDTELRASIDADRPQEIETEEREMETMLHRLTREQGQSADVFSRDEIRRMKEAFVTGNKEDLQAVDPTAFDLTDDEFSTLKDYMHGEERKQQQQQRQRRPSAPSDADDL
;
A
#
# COMPACT_ATOMS: atom_id res chain seq x y z
N MET A 1 48.49 -55.90 53.77
CA MET A 1 49.05 -56.26 52.45
C MET A 1 48.51 -55.29 51.42
N PRO A 2 49.30 -54.95 50.39
CA PRO A 2 49.67 -53.57 50.11
C PRO A 2 49.02 -52.97 48.85
N CYS A 3 49.30 -51.67 48.63
CA CYS A 3 49.57 -51.01 47.35
C CYS A 3 48.57 -49.94 46.83
N CYS A 4 49.16 -48.74 46.69
CA CYS A 4 49.06 -47.77 45.59
C CYS A 4 48.00 -46.63 45.61
N SER A 5 48.54 -45.44 45.89
CA SER A 5 48.20 -44.06 45.46
C SER A 5 47.97 -43.91 43.94
N PRO A 6 47.68 -42.72 43.32
CA PRO A 6 47.68 -41.34 43.86
C PRO A 6 46.51 -40.46 43.26
N PRO A 7 46.59 -39.10 43.07
CA PRO A 7 45.43 -38.21 43.13
C PRO A 7 44.94 -37.75 41.73
N SER A 8 43.75 -37.16 41.64
CA SER A 8 43.40 -36.33 40.47
C SER A 8 42.90 -34.96 40.89
N HIS A 9 43.78 -34.02 40.56
CA HIS A 9 43.64 -32.59 40.62
C HIS A 9 42.31 -32.09 40.07
N VAL A 10 41.63 -31.25 40.86
CA VAL A 10 40.74 -30.22 40.33
C VAL A 10 41.62 -29.23 39.59
N ALA A 11 41.58 -29.25 38.26
CA ALA A 11 42.16 -28.20 37.42
C ALA A 11 41.07 -27.14 37.13
N PRO A 12 41.33 -25.85 37.40
CA PRO A 12 40.43 -24.76 37.05
C PRO A 12 40.70 -24.39 35.58
N THR A 13 39.77 -24.76 34.71
CA THR A 13 39.78 -24.32 33.32
C THR A 13 38.34 -24.02 32.92
N ARG A 14 37.93 -22.91 32.32
CA ARG A 14 38.55 -21.64 31.89
C ARG A 14 37.33 -20.71 31.69
N PRO A 15 37.23 -19.51 32.28
CA PRO A 15 36.13 -18.57 32.02
C PRO A 15 36.10 -18.04 30.57
N LEU A 16 37.16 -18.33 29.80
CA LEU A 16 37.34 -17.90 28.42
C LEU A 16 36.42 -18.60 27.41
N VAL A 17 36.01 -19.86 27.65
CA VAL A 17 35.20 -20.63 26.69
C VAL A 17 33.73 -20.20 26.73
N THR A 18 33.23 -19.85 27.91
CA THR A 18 31.87 -19.33 28.08
C THR A 18 31.72 -17.92 27.51
N THR A 19 32.74 -17.07 27.65
CA THR A 19 32.73 -15.72 27.06
C THR A 19 32.83 -15.74 25.54
N THR A 20 33.62 -16.65 24.96
CA THR A 20 33.69 -16.78 23.49
C THR A 20 32.39 -17.34 22.91
N LEU A 21 31.73 -18.28 23.59
CA LEU A 21 30.43 -18.79 23.13
C LEU A 21 29.33 -17.71 23.22
N LEU A 22 29.31 -16.91 24.29
CA LEU A 22 28.36 -15.80 24.45
C LEU A 22 28.60 -14.69 23.43
N LEU A 23 29.85 -14.34 23.15
CA LEU A 23 30.19 -13.42 22.06
C LEU A 23 29.77 -13.96 20.70
N LEU A 24 29.95 -15.26 20.45
CA LEU A 24 29.52 -15.88 19.19
C LEU A 24 28.00 -15.86 19.03
N VAL A 25 27.24 -16.09 20.10
CA VAL A 25 25.77 -16.00 20.11
C VAL A 25 25.29 -14.55 19.94
N CYS A 26 25.97 -13.57 20.56
CA CYS A 26 25.66 -12.15 20.36
C CYS A 26 25.98 -11.67 18.94
N VAL A 27 27.08 -12.15 18.34
CA VAL A 27 27.43 -11.85 16.94
C VAL A 27 26.45 -12.50 15.97
N LEU A 28 26.00 -13.73 16.24
CA LEU A 28 24.95 -14.39 15.45
C LEU A 28 23.59 -13.69 15.60
N ALA A 29 23.23 -13.21 16.79
CA ALA A 29 22.01 -12.45 17.01
C ALA A 29 22.06 -11.06 16.35
N ALA A 30 23.24 -10.41 16.30
CA ALA A 30 23.44 -9.15 15.58
C ALA A 30 23.41 -9.35 14.06
N ALA A 31 23.98 -10.45 13.54
CA ALA A 31 23.96 -10.78 12.12
C ALA A 31 22.56 -11.17 11.60
N LEU A 32 21.70 -11.71 12.46
CA LEU A 32 20.28 -11.99 12.14
C LEU A 32 19.35 -10.78 12.39
N GLY A 33 19.86 -9.71 13.02
CA GLY A 33 19.12 -8.51 13.39
C GLY A 33 19.14 -7.38 12.36
N CYS A 34 19.78 -7.56 11.20
CA CYS A 34 19.68 -6.63 10.08
C CYS A 34 18.35 -6.84 9.34
N ALA A 35 17.25 -6.48 9.99
CA ALA A 35 16.01 -6.16 9.30
C ALA A 35 16.25 -4.89 8.49
N SER A 36 16.79 -5.06 7.28
CA SER A 36 16.73 -4.06 6.22
C SER A 36 15.26 -3.72 6.04
N ALA A 37 14.85 -2.56 6.55
CA ALA A 37 13.55 -1.99 6.27
C ALA A 37 13.57 -1.38 4.87
N ARG A 38 13.90 -2.19 3.85
CA ARG A 38 13.32 -1.99 2.53
C ARG A 38 11.83 -1.86 2.79
N LYS A 39 11.22 -0.75 2.39
CA LYS A 39 9.76 -0.61 2.33
C LYS A 39 9.30 -1.64 1.30
N GLN A 40 9.26 -2.91 1.70
CA GLN A 40 8.77 -4.01 0.89
C GLN A 40 7.35 -3.62 0.53
N LEU A 41 7.00 -3.81 -0.74
CA LEU A 41 5.60 -3.92 -1.13
C LEU A 41 4.89 -4.69 -0.01
N PRO A 42 3.91 -4.12 0.73
CA PRO A 42 2.92 -4.96 1.35
C PRO A 42 2.41 -5.86 0.22
N LEU A 43 2.88 -7.11 0.21
CA LEU A 43 2.41 -8.17 -0.67
C LEU A 43 1.01 -8.50 -0.14
N ASN A 44 0.09 -7.61 -0.49
CA ASN A 44 -1.31 -7.70 -0.16
C ASN A 44 -1.84 -8.86 -0.98
N THR A 45 -1.82 -10.05 -0.39
CA THR A 45 -2.40 -11.22 -1.05
C THR A 45 -3.92 -10.99 -1.21
N PRO A 46 -4.50 -11.29 -2.39
CA PRO A 46 -5.94 -11.20 -2.57
C PRO A 46 -6.69 -11.98 -1.49
N TYR A 47 -7.94 -11.60 -1.22
CA TYR A 47 -8.80 -12.37 -0.34
C TYR A 47 -9.09 -13.76 -0.91
N PRO A 48 -9.47 -14.74 -0.06
CA PRO A 48 -9.79 -16.09 -0.54
C PRO A 48 -11.02 -16.11 -1.47
N PRO A 49 -11.23 -17.18 -2.24
CA PRO A 49 -12.29 -17.27 -3.25
C PRO A 49 -13.71 -16.99 -2.73
N VAL A 50 -14.00 -17.29 -1.46
CA VAL A 50 -15.31 -17.00 -0.86
C VAL A 50 -15.62 -15.51 -0.83
N VAL A 51 -14.64 -14.66 -0.55
CA VAL A 51 -14.78 -13.20 -0.59
C VAL A 51 -14.79 -12.73 -2.04
N GLN A 52 -13.88 -13.25 -2.87
CA GLN A 52 -13.81 -12.87 -4.27
C GLN A 52 -15.13 -13.13 -5.01
N ASN A 53 -15.73 -14.30 -4.80
CA ASN A 53 -16.99 -14.69 -5.45
C ASN A 53 -18.16 -13.80 -5.04
N ALA A 54 -18.19 -13.34 -3.79
CA ALA A 54 -19.17 -12.36 -3.35
C ALA A 54 -18.94 -11.01 -4.05
N LEU A 55 -17.69 -10.54 -4.09
CA LEU A 55 -17.36 -9.22 -4.66
C LEU A 55 -17.38 -9.16 -6.20
N ARG A 56 -17.27 -10.28 -6.91
CA ARG A 56 -17.17 -10.30 -8.38
C ARG A 56 -18.27 -9.48 -9.07
N CYS A 57 -19.53 -9.63 -8.66
CA CYS A 57 -20.61 -8.87 -9.31
C CYS A 57 -20.53 -7.37 -8.95
N ASP A 58 -20.19 -7.05 -7.70
CA ASP A 58 -20.04 -5.67 -7.24
C ASP A 58 -18.87 -4.97 -7.94
N VAL A 59 -17.77 -5.67 -8.20
CA VAL A 59 -16.64 -5.16 -8.99
C VAL A 59 -17.09 -4.84 -10.42
N CYS A 60 -17.93 -5.67 -11.05
CA CYS A 60 -18.48 -5.33 -12.37
C CYS A 60 -19.40 -4.11 -12.32
N SER A 61 -20.25 -4.02 -11.29
CA SER A 61 -21.10 -2.85 -11.06
C SER A 61 -20.25 -1.59 -10.90
N PHE A 62 -19.18 -1.68 -10.11
CA PHE A 62 -18.20 -0.63 -9.93
C PHE A 62 -17.54 -0.22 -11.26
N ILE A 63 -17.09 -1.16 -12.09
CA ILE A 63 -16.51 -0.87 -13.41
C ILE A 63 -17.49 -0.07 -14.26
N VAL A 64 -18.76 -0.50 -14.33
CA VAL A 64 -19.79 0.19 -15.10
C VAL A 64 -20.03 1.61 -14.58
N VAL A 65 -20.26 1.76 -13.27
CA VAL A 65 -20.55 3.07 -12.68
C VAL A 65 -19.35 4.00 -12.80
N ASN A 66 -18.16 3.54 -12.45
CA ASN A 66 -16.93 4.34 -12.54
C ASN A 66 -16.65 4.73 -14.00
N SER A 67 -16.80 3.82 -14.96
CA SER A 67 -16.62 4.15 -16.38
C SER A 67 -17.58 5.23 -16.86
N LEU A 68 -18.88 5.13 -16.51
CA LEU A 68 -19.85 6.16 -16.87
C LEU A 68 -19.47 7.52 -16.27
N TYR A 69 -18.89 7.54 -15.06
CA TYR A 69 -18.48 8.76 -14.39
C TYR A 69 -17.32 9.42 -15.13
N GLN A 70 -16.28 8.64 -15.44
CA GLN A 70 -15.10 9.13 -16.15
C GLN A 70 -15.46 9.63 -17.56
N ILE A 71 -16.36 8.93 -18.25
CA ILE A 71 -16.81 9.31 -19.59
C ILE A 71 -17.69 10.56 -19.58
N GLU A 72 -18.53 10.76 -18.56
CA GLU A 72 -19.27 12.00 -18.37
C GLU A 72 -18.31 13.18 -18.14
N ALA A 73 -17.30 13.01 -17.29
CA ALA A 73 -16.26 14.03 -17.07
C ALA A 73 -15.47 14.34 -18.36
N LYS A 74 -15.04 13.31 -19.10
CA LYS A 74 -14.33 13.46 -20.38
C LYS A 74 -15.20 14.16 -21.43
N ARG A 75 -16.50 13.85 -21.47
CA ARG A 75 -17.48 14.52 -22.35
C ARG A 75 -17.56 16.01 -22.02
N GLU A 76 -17.66 16.38 -20.75
CA GLU A 76 -17.68 17.80 -20.36
C GLU A 76 -16.38 18.51 -20.75
N GLU A 77 -15.23 17.85 -20.58
CA GLU A 77 -13.93 18.38 -21.00
C GLU A 77 -13.88 18.62 -22.52
N GLN A 78 -14.27 17.62 -23.33
CA GLN A 78 -14.28 17.73 -24.78
C GLN A 78 -15.32 18.75 -25.28
N GLN A 79 -16.48 18.84 -24.63
CA GLN A 79 -17.49 19.86 -24.93
C GLN A 79 -16.95 21.28 -24.73
N ARG A 80 -16.16 21.54 -23.67
CA ARG A 80 -15.48 22.83 -23.48
C ARG A 80 -14.51 23.15 -24.62
N LYS A 81 -13.88 22.12 -25.19
CA LYS A 81 -13.01 22.20 -26.38
C LYS A 81 -13.79 22.19 -27.71
N ARG A 82 -15.12 22.07 -27.67
CA ARG A 82 -16.02 21.91 -28.85
C ARG A 82 -15.68 20.67 -29.69
N LEU A 83 -15.22 19.61 -29.03
CA LEU A 83 -14.90 18.32 -29.64
C LEU A 83 -15.90 17.26 -29.17
N GLN A 84 -16.03 16.19 -29.95
CA GLN A 84 -16.76 15.00 -29.54
C GLN A 84 -15.80 14.00 -28.89
N VAL A 85 -16.33 13.16 -28.00
CA VAL A 85 -15.56 12.08 -27.39
C VAL A 85 -15.28 11.01 -28.44
N ARG A 86 -14.00 10.73 -28.66
CA ARG A 86 -13.51 9.72 -29.60
C ARG A 86 -13.27 8.39 -28.89
N GLU A 87 -13.05 7.36 -29.69
CA GLU A 87 -12.67 6.04 -29.18
C GLU A 87 -11.37 6.09 -28.37
N ASP A 88 -10.35 6.82 -28.84
CA ASP A 88 -9.08 6.97 -28.12
C ASP A 88 -9.26 7.58 -26.72
N ASP A 89 -10.16 8.57 -26.58
CA ASP A 89 -10.48 9.18 -25.29
C ASP A 89 -11.08 8.15 -24.32
N VAL A 90 -11.90 7.23 -24.83
CA VAL A 90 -12.52 6.17 -24.02
C VAL A 90 -11.51 5.07 -23.68
N LEU A 91 -10.66 4.68 -24.63
CA LEU A 91 -9.65 3.67 -24.42
C LEU A 91 -8.65 4.09 -23.34
N GLU A 92 -8.25 5.36 -23.31
CA GLU A 92 -7.39 5.92 -22.26
C GLU A 92 -8.01 5.76 -20.85
N GLU A 93 -9.33 5.99 -20.73
CA GLU A 93 -10.04 5.82 -19.45
C GLU A 93 -10.21 4.35 -19.07
N VAL A 94 -10.45 3.47 -20.05
CA VAL A 94 -10.66 2.03 -19.83
C VAL A 94 -9.35 1.30 -19.53
N GLU A 95 -8.23 1.69 -20.14
CA GLU A 95 -6.91 1.09 -19.93
C GLU A 95 -6.49 1.15 -18.44
N ASN A 96 -6.86 2.24 -17.76
CA ASN A 96 -6.53 2.45 -16.36
C ASN A 96 -7.69 2.07 -15.41
N MET A 97 -8.75 1.43 -15.90
CA MET A 97 -9.97 1.13 -15.12
C MET A 97 -9.71 0.14 -13.98
N CYS A 98 -8.88 -0.87 -14.23
CA CYS A 98 -8.53 -1.91 -13.26
C CYS A 98 -7.33 -1.57 -12.41
N VAL A 99 -6.73 -0.42 -12.66
CA VAL A 99 -5.69 0.15 -11.83
C VAL A 99 -6.41 0.89 -10.70
N PRO A 100 -6.55 0.33 -9.48
CA PRO A 100 -7.11 1.09 -8.35
C PRO A 100 -6.26 2.33 -8.01
N PHE A 101 -5.07 2.42 -8.62
CA PHE A 101 -4.05 3.47 -8.60
C PHE A 101 -4.21 4.48 -9.74
N LYS A 102 -5.43 4.86 -10.13
CA LYS A 102 -5.65 5.82 -11.23
C LYS A 102 -4.80 7.10 -11.07
N ASP A 103 -4.47 7.47 -9.82
CA ASP A 103 -3.52 8.53 -9.50
C ASP A 103 -2.21 8.00 -8.88
N GLN A 104 -1.12 8.74 -9.14
CA GLN A 104 0.27 8.35 -8.97
C GLN A 104 0.69 7.97 -7.53
N GLY A 105 1.03 6.69 -7.31
CA GLY A 105 1.62 6.15 -6.07
C GLY A 105 1.31 4.66 -5.90
N GLN A 106 2.24 3.84 -5.38
CA GLN A 106 2.04 2.38 -5.29
C GLN A 106 1.03 1.95 -4.21
N TRP A 107 0.71 2.81 -3.23
CA TRP A 107 -0.16 2.45 -2.09
C TRP A 107 -1.33 3.40 -1.87
N ILE A 108 -1.54 4.38 -2.74
CA ILE A 108 -2.64 5.34 -2.60
C ILE A 108 -3.81 4.90 -3.48
N ARG A 109 -5.04 5.01 -2.98
CA ARG A 109 -6.24 4.64 -3.74
C ARG A 109 -7.45 5.48 -3.40
N GLN A 110 -8.36 5.59 -4.36
CA GLN A 110 -9.70 6.13 -4.16
C GLN A 110 -10.77 5.03 -4.17
N VAL A 111 -10.40 3.74 -4.09
CA VAL A 111 -11.37 2.63 -4.06
C VAL A 111 -11.40 2.03 -2.65
N ALA A 112 -12.59 1.87 -2.07
CA ALA A 112 -12.79 1.32 -0.74
C ALA A 112 -13.82 0.18 -0.74
N LEU A 113 -13.65 -0.76 0.20
CA LEU A 113 -14.73 -1.68 0.57
C LEU A 113 -15.70 -0.94 1.48
N GLN A 114 -16.95 -0.85 1.07
CA GLN A 114 -18.05 -0.43 1.92
C GLN A 114 -18.68 -1.68 2.51
N VAL A 115 -18.71 -1.77 3.83
CA VAL A 115 -19.36 -2.86 4.55
C VAL A 115 -20.54 -2.27 5.29
N GLU A 116 -21.75 -2.50 4.79
CA GLU A 116 -22.98 -2.06 5.42
C GLU A 116 -23.62 -3.20 6.22
N GLU A 117 -24.00 -2.93 7.46
CA GLU A 117 -24.85 -3.84 8.23
C GLU A 117 -26.29 -3.70 7.74
N VAL A 118 -26.79 -4.70 7.04
CA VAL A 118 -28.19 -4.78 6.62
C VAL A 118 -28.98 -5.36 7.78
N ALA A 119 -29.85 -4.53 8.37
CA ALA A 119 -30.79 -4.96 9.38
C ALA A 119 -31.60 -6.17 8.87
N PRO A 120 -31.91 -7.16 9.72
CA PRO A 120 -32.74 -8.30 9.32
C PRO A 120 -34.03 -7.78 8.69
N SER A 121 -34.30 -8.15 7.44
CA SER A 121 -35.54 -7.75 6.78
C SER A 121 -36.72 -8.34 7.55
N GLU A 122 -37.62 -7.49 8.08
CA GLU A 122 -38.94 -7.91 8.55
C GLU A 122 -39.74 -8.43 7.34
N ARG A 123 -39.55 -9.69 6.97
CA ARG A 123 -40.42 -10.37 6.01
C ARG A 123 -40.73 -11.78 6.48
N GLY A 124 -41.97 -11.92 6.96
CA GLY A 124 -42.72 -13.17 7.00
C GLY A 124 -42.49 -14.01 8.25
N THR A 125 -43.57 -14.13 9.03
CA THR A 125 -43.79 -15.07 10.13
C THR A 125 -43.26 -16.49 9.85
N ASP A 126 -42.74 -17.12 10.89
CA ASP A 126 -42.39 -18.56 11.03
C ASP A 126 -40.94 -19.01 10.75
N ARG A 127 -39.95 -18.33 11.35
CA ARG A 127 -38.83 -18.99 12.05
C ARG A 127 -38.01 -17.96 12.82
N PRO A 128 -37.54 -18.23 14.06
CA PRO A 128 -36.50 -17.38 14.66
C PRO A 128 -35.20 -17.70 13.92
N ALA A 129 -34.95 -17.02 12.80
CA ALA A 129 -33.59 -16.92 12.31
C ALA A 129 -32.83 -16.14 13.38
N ALA A 130 -31.83 -16.77 13.98
CA ALA A 130 -30.93 -16.11 14.92
C ALA A 130 -30.49 -14.75 14.34
N ALA A 131 -30.49 -13.73 15.20
CA ALA A 131 -30.19 -12.35 14.89
C ALA A 131 -28.72 -12.14 14.49
N THR A 132 -28.26 -12.78 13.42
CA THR A 132 -26.95 -12.53 12.82
C THR A 132 -27.05 -11.34 11.88
N PRO A 133 -26.27 -10.27 12.10
CA PRO A 133 -26.25 -9.11 11.19
C PRO A 133 -25.76 -9.56 9.82
N ARG A 134 -26.49 -9.21 8.76
CA ARG A 134 -26.04 -9.45 7.38
C ARG A 134 -25.13 -8.32 6.97
N HIS A 135 -23.97 -8.64 6.42
CA HIS A 135 -23.08 -7.63 5.87
C HIS A 135 -23.27 -7.56 4.35
N HIS A 136 -23.61 -6.38 3.84
CA HIS A 136 -23.51 -6.08 2.42
C HIS A 136 -22.15 -5.47 2.17
N MET A 137 -21.33 -6.15 1.36
CA MET A 137 -20.02 -5.67 0.96
C MET A 137 -20.11 -5.14 -0.46
N SER A 138 -19.74 -3.88 -0.68
CA SER A 138 -19.70 -3.28 -2.01
C SER A 138 -18.39 -2.53 -2.23
N VAL A 139 -17.99 -2.38 -3.49
CA VAL A 139 -16.81 -1.62 -3.88
C VAL A 139 -17.26 -0.22 -4.32
N GLY A 140 -16.68 0.82 -3.75
CA GLY A 140 -17.03 2.20 -4.05
C GLY A 140 -15.82 3.11 -4.21
N VAL A 141 -16.01 4.25 -4.89
CA VAL A 141 -15.02 5.34 -4.95
C VAL A 141 -15.18 6.24 -3.72
N VAL A 142 -14.09 6.58 -3.05
CA VAL A 142 -14.00 7.58 -1.98
C VAL A 142 -13.33 8.86 -2.49
N ASP A 143 -13.63 9.99 -1.87
CA ASP A 143 -13.13 11.33 -2.23
C ASP A 143 -11.74 11.65 -1.67
N TYR A 144 -11.14 10.72 -0.93
CA TYR A 144 -9.80 10.83 -0.34
C TYR A 144 -8.89 9.67 -0.79
N TYR A 145 -7.57 9.87 -0.67
CA TYR A 145 -6.60 8.81 -0.90
C TYR A 145 -6.42 7.98 0.36
N SER A 146 -6.50 6.66 0.22
CA SER A 146 -6.31 5.74 1.34
C SER A 146 -5.17 4.75 1.10
N LYS A 147 -4.65 4.16 2.18
CA LYS A 147 -3.67 3.07 2.10
C LYS A 147 -4.28 1.85 1.45
N CYS A 148 -3.54 1.31 0.49
CA CYS A 148 -3.93 0.13 -0.22
C CYS A 148 -3.58 -1.14 0.56
N GLY A 149 -4.60 -1.95 0.85
CA GLY A 149 -4.47 -3.26 1.50
C GLY A 149 -4.98 -4.39 0.61
N ARG A 150 -5.43 -5.50 1.21
CA ARG A 150 -5.81 -6.73 0.50
C ARG A 150 -6.98 -6.53 -0.46
N ILE A 151 -7.88 -5.62 -0.11
CA ILE A 151 -9.04 -5.32 -0.95
C ILE A 151 -8.63 -4.72 -2.31
N CYS A 152 -7.62 -3.85 -2.42
CA CYS A 152 -7.29 -3.30 -3.74
C CYS A 152 -6.74 -4.38 -4.64
N GLU A 153 -5.87 -5.25 -4.13
CA GLU A 153 -5.37 -6.36 -4.91
C GLU A 153 -6.53 -7.26 -5.36
N THR A 154 -7.47 -7.52 -4.45
CA THR A 154 -8.68 -8.29 -4.77
C THR A 154 -9.50 -7.61 -5.87
N VAL A 155 -9.75 -6.31 -5.77
CA VAL A 155 -10.51 -5.56 -6.77
C VAL A 155 -9.77 -5.47 -8.09
N ALA A 156 -8.45 -5.25 -8.08
CA ALA A 156 -7.61 -5.18 -9.27
C ALA A 156 -7.66 -6.49 -10.04
N VAL A 157 -7.38 -7.62 -9.37
CA VAL A 157 -7.45 -8.96 -9.97
C VAL A 157 -8.85 -9.24 -10.52
N LEU A 158 -9.90 -8.98 -9.74
CA LEU A 158 -11.27 -9.21 -10.20
C LEU A 158 -11.66 -8.29 -11.36
N CYS A 159 -11.14 -7.07 -11.40
CA CYS A 159 -11.40 -6.14 -12.49
C CYS A 159 -10.72 -6.61 -13.77
N GLU A 160 -9.43 -7.00 -13.71
CA GLU A 160 -8.71 -7.53 -14.86
C GLU A 160 -9.42 -8.78 -15.41
N GLU A 161 -9.80 -9.71 -14.53
CA GLU A 161 -10.58 -10.88 -14.92
C GLU A 161 -11.92 -10.53 -15.61
N TRP A 162 -12.57 -9.44 -15.19
CA TRP A 162 -13.79 -8.95 -15.84
C TRP A 162 -13.51 -8.33 -17.21
N MET A 163 -12.51 -7.46 -17.30
CA MET A 163 -12.13 -6.79 -18.54
C MET A 163 -11.66 -7.79 -19.60
N ASP A 164 -10.99 -8.87 -19.18
CA ASP A 164 -10.57 -9.98 -20.04
C ASP A 164 -11.71 -10.97 -20.36
N SER A 165 -12.86 -10.84 -19.70
CA SER A 165 -14.00 -11.71 -19.95
C SER A 165 -14.72 -11.34 -21.24
N GLY A 166 -15.22 -12.34 -21.97
CA GLY A 166 -16.05 -12.11 -23.15
C GLY A 166 -17.39 -11.40 -22.87
N TYR A 167 -17.74 -11.18 -21.59
CA TYR A 167 -18.88 -10.35 -21.23
C TYR A 167 -18.60 -8.86 -21.44
N MET A 168 -17.34 -8.43 -21.32
CA MET A 168 -16.91 -7.04 -21.49
C MET A 168 -16.51 -6.71 -22.95
N ASP A 169 -16.69 -7.66 -23.86
CA ASP A 169 -16.48 -7.44 -25.29
C ASP A 169 -17.37 -6.29 -25.81
N GLY A 170 -16.73 -5.26 -26.37
CA GLY A 170 -17.42 -4.08 -26.87
C GLY A 170 -17.87 -3.08 -25.80
N PHE A 171 -17.39 -3.22 -24.55
CA PHE A 171 -17.65 -2.26 -23.48
C PHE A 171 -17.16 -0.85 -23.85
N SER A 172 -15.93 -0.72 -24.34
CA SER A 172 -15.39 0.57 -24.83
C SER A 172 -16.25 1.18 -25.94
N SER A 173 -16.65 0.40 -26.93
CA SER A 173 -17.53 0.86 -28.02
C SER A 173 -18.91 1.29 -27.50
N ARG A 174 -19.42 0.65 -26.43
CA ARG A 174 -20.65 1.08 -25.78
C ARG A 174 -20.46 2.41 -25.05
N LEU A 175 -19.37 2.57 -24.31
CA LEU A 175 -19.05 3.82 -23.61
C LEU A 175 -18.93 5.01 -24.57
N VAL A 176 -18.35 4.83 -25.77
CA VAL A 176 -18.34 5.87 -26.82
C VAL A 176 -19.76 6.29 -27.20
N LYS A 177 -20.69 5.33 -27.32
CA LYS A 177 -22.10 5.64 -27.62
C LYS A 177 -22.76 6.40 -26.48
N GLU A 178 -22.50 6.02 -25.24
CA GLU A 178 -23.06 6.72 -24.07
C GLU A 178 -22.51 8.15 -23.93
N ALA A 179 -21.21 8.34 -24.17
CA ALA A 179 -20.56 9.65 -24.21
C ALA A 179 -21.28 10.59 -25.21
N ASN A 180 -21.50 10.09 -26.43
CA ASN A 180 -22.09 10.87 -27.52
C ASN A 180 -23.62 11.01 -27.40
N ALA A 181 -24.29 10.11 -26.70
CA ALA A 181 -25.73 10.22 -26.41
C ALA A 181 -26.05 11.29 -25.37
N GLY A 182 -25.06 11.74 -24.58
CA GLY A 182 -25.25 12.82 -23.60
C GLY A 182 -26.11 12.41 -22.40
N ARG A 183 -26.25 11.11 -22.11
CA ARG A 183 -26.99 10.62 -20.94
C ARG A 183 -26.20 10.93 -19.67
N SER A 184 -26.89 11.27 -18.59
CA SER A 184 -26.25 11.53 -17.30
C SER A 184 -26.12 10.25 -16.50
N ILE A 185 -25.00 10.09 -15.78
CA ILE A 185 -24.80 9.00 -14.84
C ILE A 185 -25.84 8.99 -13.71
N SER A 186 -26.44 10.14 -13.39
CA SER A 186 -27.44 10.24 -12.31
C SER A 186 -28.71 9.45 -12.63
N ASP A 187 -28.97 9.14 -13.90
CA ASP A 187 -30.10 8.34 -14.37
C ASP A 187 -29.92 6.85 -14.02
N ALA A 188 -30.59 6.40 -12.96
CA ALA A 188 -30.50 5.01 -12.49
C ALA A 188 -30.92 3.99 -13.55
N PRO A 189 -32.08 4.12 -14.23
CA PRO A 189 -32.45 3.28 -15.38
C PRO A 189 -31.37 3.17 -16.46
N HIS A 190 -30.64 4.26 -16.72
CA HIS A 190 -29.56 4.24 -17.69
C HIS A 190 -28.36 3.41 -17.20
N ARG A 191 -27.92 3.60 -15.94
CA ARG A 191 -26.86 2.78 -15.34
C ARG A 191 -27.24 1.29 -15.32
N ASP A 192 -28.47 0.99 -14.92
CA ASP A 192 -29.00 -0.38 -14.86
C ASP A 192 -29.01 -1.01 -16.25
N ALA A 193 -29.40 -0.28 -17.30
CA ALA A 193 -29.38 -0.79 -18.67
C ALA A 193 -27.96 -1.12 -19.18
N VAL A 194 -26.94 -0.35 -18.78
CA VAL A 194 -25.54 -0.67 -19.10
C VAL A 194 -25.10 -1.89 -18.30
N PHE A 195 -25.38 -1.93 -16.99
CA PHE A 195 -25.09 -3.07 -16.14
C PHE A 195 -25.73 -4.37 -16.67
N ASP A 196 -26.98 -4.32 -17.11
CA ASP A 196 -27.72 -5.46 -17.65
C ASP A 196 -27.11 -6.00 -18.94
N SER A 197 -26.42 -5.16 -19.70
CA SER A 197 -25.78 -5.57 -20.96
C SER A 197 -24.45 -6.28 -20.76
N PHE A 198 -23.70 -6.00 -19.68
CA PHE A 198 -22.35 -6.54 -19.46
C PHE A 198 -22.29 -7.46 -18.22
N CYS A 199 -22.79 -7.01 -17.08
CA CYS A 199 -22.61 -7.69 -15.80
C CYS A 199 -23.68 -8.76 -15.53
N ALA A 200 -24.96 -8.40 -15.68
CA ALA A 200 -26.09 -9.27 -15.34
C ALA A 200 -26.13 -10.65 -16.04
N PRO A 201 -25.66 -10.80 -17.30
CA PRO A 201 -25.64 -12.09 -17.98
C PRO A 201 -24.69 -13.12 -17.34
N SER A 202 -23.70 -12.64 -16.57
CA SER A 202 -22.66 -13.49 -15.99
C SER A 202 -23.20 -14.46 -14.92
N PRO A 203 -22.57 -15.63 -14.72
CA PRO A 203 -22.89 -16.53 -13.63
C PRO A 203 -22.69 -15.89 -12.25
N HIS A 204 -21.70 -15.00 -12.13
CA HIS A 204 -21.36 -14.31 -10.89
C HIS A 204 -22.48 -13.38 -10.44
N CYS A 205 -23.05 -12.60 -11.35
CA CYS A 205 -24.18 -11.74 -11.02
C CYS A 205 -25.50 -12.50 -10.86
N LYS A 206 -25.76 -13.52 -11.68
CA LYS A 206 -26.96 -14.37 -11.52
C LYS A 206 -27.02 -15.08 -10.17
N LYS A 207 -25.87 -15.48 -9.63
CA LYS A 207 -25.74 -16.18 -8.36
C LYS A 207 -25.26 -15.29 -7.22
N HIS A 208 -25.29 -13.96 -7.40
CA HIS A 208 -24.73 -13.03 -6.43
C HIS A 208 -25.26 -13.25 -5.01
N ALA A 209 -26.58 -13.39 -4.86
CA ALA A 209 -27.22 -13.65 -3.57
C ALA A 209 -26.79 -14.98 -2.91
N ILE A 210 -26.33 -15.97 -3.68
CA ILE A 210 -25.79 -17.23 -3.13
C ILE A 210 -24.38 -16.97 -2.58
N PHE A 211 -23.51 -16.33 -3.36
CA PHE A 211 -22.14 -16.02 -2.92
C PHE A 211 -22.09 -15.11 -1.69
N VAL A 212 -22.99 -14.12 -1.60
CA VAL A 212 -23.11 -13.27 -0.41
C VAL A 212 -23.50 -14.09 0.82
N ARG A 213 -24.39 -15.09 0.69
CA ARG A 213 -24.75 -15.98 1.80
C ARG A 213 -23.62 -16.92 2.21
N GLU A 214 -22.85 -17.40 1.25
CA GLU A 214 -21.65 -18.22 1.51
C GLU A 214 -20.59 -17.41 2.26
N LEU A 215 -20.39 -16.15 1.88
CA LEU A 215 -19.52 -15.23 2.58
C LEU A 215 -20.02 -14.96 4.00
N ASP A 216 -21.31 -14.67 4.19
CA ASP A 216 -21.90 -14.46 5.52
C ASP A 216 -21.63 -15.66 6.45
N LEU A 217 -21.84 -16.89 5.94
CA LEU A 217 -21.52 -18.11 6.68
C LEU A 217 -20.01 -18.23 6.98
N ALA A 218 -19.14 -17.93 6.02
CA ALA A 218 -17.70 -17.95 6.23
C ALA A 218 -17.27 -16.94 7.30
N LEU A 219 -17.82 -15.74 7.31
CA LEU A 219 -17.49 -14.71 8.32
C LEU A 219 -17.98 -15.06 9.72
N THR A 220 -19.05 -15.86 9.84
CA THR A 220 -19.50 -16.36 11.15
C THR A 220 -18.65 -17.51 11.69
N THR A 221 -17.97 -18.25 10.82
CA THR A 221 -17.21 -19.46 11.19
C THR A 221 -15.71 -19.21 11.26
N ASP A 222 -15.19 -18.29 10.46
CA ASP A 222 -13.77 -17.94 10.36
C ASP A 222 -13.52 -16.55 10.96
N THR A 223 -13.10 -16.55 12.22
CA THR A 223 -12.79 -15.32 12.97
C THR A 223 -11.54 -14.62 12.44
N GLU A 224 -10.59 -15.35 11.84
CA GLU A 224 -9.36 -14.78 11.27
C GLU A 224 -9.68 -14.02 9.98
N LEU A 225 -10.48 -14.62 9.10
CA LEU A 225 -10.97 -13.95 7.91
C LEU A 225 -11.73 -12.67 8.28
N ARG A 226 -12.63 -12.76 9.27
CA ARG A 226 -13.38 -11.59 9.72
C ARG A 226 -12.47 -10.49 10.27
N ALA A 227 -11.53 -10.84 11.15
CA ALA A 227 -10.57 -9.88 11.69
C ALA A 227 -9.70 -9.25 10.60
N SER A 228 -9.33 -10.01 9.58
CA SER A 228 -8.54 -9.50 8.45
C SER A 228 -9.31 -8.47 7.61
N ILE A 229 -10.61 -8.69 7.38
CA ILE A 229 -11.47 -7.75 6.66
C ILE A 229 -11.70 -6.49 7.50
N ASP A 230 -11.94 -6.64 8.81
CA ASP A 230 -12.11 -5.50 9.71
C ASP A 230 -10.83 -4.65 9.84
N ALA A 231 -9.65 -5.25 9.72
CA ALA A 231 -8.36 -4.56 9.75
C ALA A 231 -8.05 -3.80 8.44
N ASP A 232 -8.61 -4.23 7.31
CA ASP A 232 -8.36 -3.68 5.97
C ASP A 232 -9.22 -2.44 5.63
N ARG A 233 -9.69 -1.74 6.68
CA ARG A 233 -10.47 -0.51 6.52
C ARG A 233 -9.65 0.58 5.83
N PRO A 234 -10.26 1.40 4.96
CA PRO A 234 -9.58 2.52 4.32
C PRO A 234 -9.00 3.47 5.38
N GLN A 235 -7.69 3.71 5.31
CA GLN A 235 -7.00 4.69 6.15
C GLN A 235 -6.58 5.84 5.26
N GLU A 236 -7.15 7.02 5.48
CA GLU A 236 -6.78 8.22 4.73
C GLU A 236 -5.28 8.52 4.90
N ILE A 237 -4.67 8.97 3.81
CA ILE A 237 -3.24 9.28 3.74
C ILE A 237 -3.09 10.80 3.81
N GLU A 238 -2.17 11.24 4.67
CA GLU A 238 -1.78 12.64 4.79
C GLU A 238 -1.19 13.18 3.48
N THR A 239 -1.34 14.47 3.25
CA THR A 239 -0.94 15.10 1.97
C THR A 239 0.55 14.89 1.69
N GLU A 240 1.42 14.97 2.70
CA GLU A 240 2.86 14.78 2.57
C GLU A 240 3.23 13.33 2.20
N GLU A 241 2.53 12.34 2.77
CA GLU A 241 2.74 10.92 2.44
C GLU A 241 2.29 10.65 1.00
N ARG A 242 1.18 11.27 0.56
CA ARG A 242 0.74 11.21 -0.85
C ARG A 242 1.79 11.80 -1.80
N GLU A 243 2.32 12.99 -1.49
CA GLU A 243 3.34 13.64 -2.33
C GLU A 243 4.62 12.81 -2.44
N MET A 244 5.05 12.19 -1.35
CA MET A 244 6.19 11.29 -1.33
C MET A 244 5.96 10.06 -2.21
N GLU A 245 4.78 9.44 -2.14
CA GLU A 245 4.43 8.29 -2.96
C GLU A 245 4.33 8.64 -4.45
N THR A 246 3.76 9.80 -4.78
CA THR A 246 3.76 10.33 -6.14
C THR A 246 5.18 10.55 -6.66
N MET A 247 6.07 11.12 -5.84
CA MET A 247 7.48 11.30 -6.20
C MET A 247 8.18 9.96 -6.43
N LEU A 248 7.99 8.99 -5.54
CA LEU A 248 8.59 7.66 -5.64
C LEU A 248 8.12 6.92 -6.90
N HIS A 249 6.84 7.02 -7.24
CA HIS A 249 6.26 6.44 -8.45
C HIS A 249 6.92 7.00 -9.72
N ARG A 250 7.10 8.33 -9.80
CA ARG A 250 7.78 8.98 -10.94
C ARG A 250 9.23 8.50 -11.07
N LEU A 251 9.97 8.46 -9.97
CA LEU A 251 11.37 8.00 -9.98
C LEU A 251 11.47 6.55 -10.45
N THR A 252 10.64 5.67 -9.91
CA THR A 252 10.73 4.22 -10.17
C THR A 252 10.18 3.79 -11.52
N ARG A 253 8.99 4.26 -11.95
CA ARG A 253 8.35 3.83 -13.20
C ARG A 253 8.66 4.70 -14.40
N GLU A 254 8.73 6.03 -14.23
CA GLU A 254 8.95 6.94 -15.36
C GLU A 254 10.44 7.11 -15.67
N GLN A 255 11.28 7.17 -14.62
CA GLN A 255 12.73 7.39 -14.77
C GLN A 255 13.56 6.11 -14.65
N GLY A 256 12.95 4.99 -14.25
CA GLY A 256 13.65 3.72 -14.03
C GLY A 256 14.72 3.80 -12.92
N GLN A 257 14.64 4.82 -12.06
CA GLN A 257 15.55 5.02 -10.93
C GLN A 257 14.90 4.48 -9.66
N SER A 258 15.47 3.44 -9.07
CA SER A 258 15.12 3.04 -7.70
C SER A 258 15.63 4.12 -6.76
N ALA A 259 14.72 4.96 -6.27
CA ALA A 259 15.04 5.82 -5.13
C ALA A 259 14.96 4.96 -3.88
N ASP A 260 16.10 4.58 -3.32
CA ASP A 260 16.14 4.01 -1.98
C ASP A 260 15.67 5.09 -1.01
N VAL A 261 14.45 4.94 -0.50
CA VAL A 261 13.86 5.87 0.46
C VAL A 261 14.41 5.55 1.84
N PHE A 262 15.51 6.22 2.20
CA PHE A 262 16.08 6.12 3.53
C PHE A 262 15.19 6.83 4.56
N SER A 263 14.82 6.14 5.63
CA SER A 263 14.18 6.73 6.79
C SER A 263 15.08 7.80 7.43
N ARG A 264 14.47 8.70 8.22
CA ARG A 264 15.21 9.76 8.93
C ARG A 264 16.34 9.20 9.82
N ASP A 265 16.12 8.03 10.41
CA ASP A 265 17.10 7.36 11.28
C ASP A 265 18.20 6.65 10.48
N GLU A 266 17.94 6.25 9.24
CA GLU A 266 18.95 5.72 8.31
C GLU A 266 19.84 6.83 7.75
N ILE A 267 19.26 7.97 7.36
CA ILE A 267 20.03 9.16 6.96
C ILE A 267 20.98 9.59 8.08
N ARG A 268 20.51 9.55 9.34
CA ARG A 268 21.33 9.88 10.49
C ARG A 268 22.48 8.89 10.69
N ARG A 269 22.20 7.58 10.61
CA ARG A 269 23.22 6.53 10.71
C ARG A 269 24.24 6.60 9.58
N MET A 270 23.80 6.84 8.35
CA MET A 270 24.65 7.03 7.19
C MET A 270 25.57 8.25 7.37
N LYS A 271 25.05 9.38 7.86
CA LYS A 271 25.84 10.57 8.17
C LYS A 271 26.89 10.28 9.24
N GLU A 272 26.52 9.61 10.32
CA GLU A 272 27.45 9.22 11.39
C GLU A 272 28.54 8.25 10.88
N ALA A 273 28.18 7.31 10.00
CA ALA A 273 29.11 6.38 9.36
C ALA A 273 30.11 7.10 8.42
N PHE A 274 29.66 8.10 7.66
CA PHE A 274 30.56 8.95 6.84
C PHE A 274 31.53 9.77 7.71
N VAL A 275 31.03 10.37 8.79
CA VAL A 275 31.85 11.20 9.70
C VAL A 275 32.91 10.37 10.41
N THR A 276 32.55 9.18 10.90
CA THR A 276 33.45 8.24 11.58
C THR A 276 34.37 7.49 10.62
N GLY A 277 34.00 7.39 9.34
CA GLY A 277 34.74 6.66 8.31
C GLY A 277 34.57 5.15 8.39
N ASN A 278 33.48 4.67 9.00
CA ASN A 278 33.20 3.25 9.09
C ASN A 278 32.44 2.76 7.85
N LYS A 279 33.16 2.20 6.88
CA LYS A 279 32.60 1.68 5.61
C LYS A 279 31.60 0.52 5.82
N GLU A 280 31.76 -0.25 6.90
CA GLU A 280 30.90 -1.39 7.22
C GLU A 280 29.52 -0.92 7.70
N ASP A 281 29.46 0.17 8.48
CA ASP A 281 28.19 0.78 8.93
C ASP A 281 27.45 1.47 7.77
N LEU A 282 28.18 2.00 6.79
CA LEU A 282 27.62 2.51 5.54
C LEU A 282 26.99 1.42 4.71
N GLN A 283 27.66 0.27 4.58
CA GLN A 283 27.15 -0.90 3.87
C GLN A 283 25.85 -1.44 4.48
N ALA A 284 25.71 -1.34 5.80
CA ALA A 284 24.49 -1.75 6.49
C ALA A 284 23.28 -0.86 6.16
N VAL A 285 23.52 0.38 5.70
CA VAL A 285 22.47 1.34 5.33
C VAL A 285 22.25 1.36 3.81
N ASP A 286 23.31 1.39 3.01
CA ASP A 286 23.28 1.36 1.54
C ASP A 286 24.32 0.37 0.98
N PRO A 287 23.90 -0.79 0.44
CA PRO A 287 24.79 -1.77 -0.15
C PRO A 287 25.55 -1.28 -1.39
N THR A 288 25.06 -0.23 -2.07
CA THR A 288 25.70 0.36 -3.27
C THR A 288 26.83 1.33 -2.93
N ALA A 289 26.95 1.73 -1.66
CA ALA A 289 28.05 2.57 -1.16
C ALA A 289 29.44 1.92 -1.31
N PHE A 290 29.52 0.63 -1.65
CA PHE A 290 30.77 -0.10 -1.91
C PHE A 290 31.42 0.29 -3.25
N ASP A 291 30.68 0.88 -4.18
CA ASP A 291 31.22 1.30 -5.47
C ASP A 291 32.10 2.56 -5.38
N LEU A 292 32.17 3.18 -4.18
CA LEU A 292 33.05 4.31 -3.92
C LEU A 292 34.49 3.84 -3.66
N THR A 293 35.42 4.35 -4.47
CA THR A 293 36.86 4.20 -4.23
C THR A 293 37.26 4.86 -2.91
N ASP A 294 38.41 4.46 -2.34
CA ASP A 294 38.94 5.06 -1.11
C ASP A 294 39.11 6.59 -1.23
N ASP A 295 39.47 7.08 -2.42
CA ASP A 295 39.65 8.49 -2.71
C ASP A 295 38.31 9.23 -2.78
N GLU A 296 37.29 8.67 -3.43
CA GLU A 296 35.94 9.24 -3.48
C GLU A 296 35.30 9.27 -2.09
N PHE A 297 35.49 8.21 -1.31
CA PHE A 297 35.02 8.13 0.07
C PHE A 297 35.67 9.19 0.96
N SER A 298 36.98 9.41 0.82
CA SER A 298 37.69 10.45 1.56
C SER A 298 37.23 11.87 1.19
N THR A 299 36.94 12.10 -0.10
CA THR A 299 36.45 13.38 -0.60
C THR A 299 35.05 13.70 -0.05
N LEU A 300 34.17 12.70 -0.03
CA LEU A 300 32.83 12.81 0.56
C LEU A 300 32.89 13.06 2.06
N LYS A 301 33.79 12.37 2.77
CA LYS A 301 34.03 12.60 4.21
C LYS A 301 34.43 14.04 4.48
N ASP A 302 35.38 14.59 3.72
CA ASP A 302 35.85 15.96 3.88
C ASP A 302 34.76 17.00 3.59
N TYR A 303 33.91 16.74 2.58
CA TYR A 303 32.75 17.56 2.29
C TYR A 303 31.75 17.60 3.46
N MET A 304 31.44 16.44 4.05
CA MET A 304 30.50 16.32 5.17
C MET A 304 31.02 17.00 6.45
N HIS A 305 32.32 16.86 6.75
CA HIS A 305 32.97 17.61 7.84
C HIS A 305 32.93 19.13 7.61
N GLY A 306 32.98 19.57 6.35
CA GLY A 306 32.83 20.98 5.97
C GLY A 306 31.42 21.52 6.19
N GLU A 307 30.38 20.75 5.84
CA GLU A 307 28.97 21.07 6.06
C GLU A 307 28.62 21.21 7.56
N GLU A 308 29.10 20.29 8.42
CA GLU A 308 28.85 20.37 9.87
C GLU A 308 29.44 21.62 10.51
N ARG A 309 30.64 22.03 10.07
CA ARG A 309 31.29 23.27 10.55
C ARG A 309 30.49 24.51 10.16
N LYS A 310 29.92 24.54 8.96
CA LYS A 310 29.06 25.65 8.50
C LYS A 310 27.74 25.71 9.28
N GLN A 311 27.10 24.56 9.53
CA GLN A 311 25.87 24.48 10.31
C GLN A 311 26.10 24.90 11.78
N GLN A 312 27.20 24.48 12.40
CA GLN A 312 27.57 24.91 13.76
C GLN A 312 27.91 26.41 13.84
N GLN A 313 28.54 26.99 12.80
CA GLN A 313 28.79 28.43 12.73
C GLN A 313 27.49 29.24 12.58
N GLN A 314 26.54 28.79 11.75
CA GLN A 314 25.22 29.44 11.64
C GLN A 314 24.41 29.34 12.94
N GLN A 315 24.50 28.21 13.66
CA GLN A 315 23.85 28.07 14.96
C GLN A 315 24.48 28.95 16.05
N ARG A 316 25.80 29.16 16.01
CA ARG A 316 26.49 30.12 16.90
C ARG A 316 26.14 31.57 16.60
N GLN A 317 25.92 31.92 15.32
CA GLN A 317 25.50 33.26 14.91
C GLN A 317 24.03 33.56 15.22
N ARG A 318 23.19 32.55 15.44
CA ARG A 318 21.77 32.70 15.81
C ARG A 318 21.48 32.70 17.32
N ARG A 319 22.49 32.60 18.19
CA ARG A 319 22.28 32.79 19.64
C ARG A 319 22.14 34.29 19.95
N PRO A 320 21.02 34.75 20.54
CA PRO A 320 20.88 36.14 20.97
C PRO A 320 21.88 36.43 22.08
N SER A 321 22.54 37.59 22.02
CA SER A 321 23.27 38.17 23.14
C SER A 321 22.34 38.28 24.35
N ALA A 322 22.75 37.75 25.50
CA ALA A 322 22.04 37.96 26.76
C ALA A 322 21.95 39.48 27.05
N PRO A 323 20.87 39.96 27.68
CA PRO A 323 20.74 41.38 28.02
C PRO A 323 21.79 41.73 29.08
N SER A 324 22.49 42.84 28.89
CA SER A 324 23.32 43.43 29.94
C SER A 324 22.39 44.01 31.01
N ASP A 325 22.49 43.50 32.22
CA ASP A 325 21.94 44.15 33.41
C ASP A 325 22.61 45.51 33.55
N ALA A 326 21.81 46.56 33.31
CA ALA A 326 22.12 47.92 33.72
C ALA A 326 21.47 48.12 35.09
N ASP A 327 22.25 47.89 36.13
CA ASP A 327 22.07 48.53 37.42
C ASP A 327 23.09 49.69 37.54
N ASP A 328 22.64 50.74 38.21
CA ASP A 328 23.35 51.91 38.75
C ASP A 328 23.37 53.24 37.95
N LEU A 329 22.48 54.11 38.45
CA LEU A 329 22.49 55.59 38.57
C LEU A 329 21.84 56.45 37.48
#